data_AF-A0A960SMR9-F1
#
_entry.id   AF-A0A960SMR9-F1
#
_cell.length_a   1.000
_cell.length_b   1.000
_cell.length_c   1.000
_cell.angle_alpha   90.00
_cell.angle_beta   90.00
_cell.angle_gamma   90.00
#
_symmetry.space_group_name_H-M   'P 1'
#
loop_
_entity.id
_entity.type
_entity.pdbx_description
1 polymer ?
#
loop_
_entity_poly.entity_id
_entity_poly.type
_entity_poly.pdbx_seq_one_letter_code
_entity_poly.pdbx_strand_id
1 'polypeptide(L)'
;MTRRTIPSTDKVLKALGLPELPRALVVTEVRRELELVRRSLSGEPAGRSQAGGEVDPDPDFDAVVARVRSRLENLCRSRLQPVINATGVIIHTNLGRAPLGPAVAAALDAVAQQYSNLEFDLN
;
A
#
# COMPACT_ATOMS: atom_id res chain seq x y z
N MET A 1 -9.73 29.88 -22.53
CA MET A 1 -9.58 29.13 -21.27
C MET A 1 -9.05 27.74 -21.61
N THR A 2 -7.77 27.53 -21.33
CA THR A 2 -6.95 26.42 -21.85
C THR A 2 -7.34 25.13 -21.12
N ARG A 3 -8.02 24.19 -21.81
CA ARG A 3 -8.25 22.83 -21.28
C ARG A 3 -6.90 22.13 -21.12
N ARG A 4 -6.32 22.18 -19.92
CA ARG A 4 -5.13 21.40 -19.58
C ARG A 4 -5.53 19.92 -19.57
N THR A 5 -4.86 19.14 -20.40
CA THR A 5 -5.14 17.72 -20.59
C THR A 5 -4.64 16.94 -19.39
N ILE A 6 -5.50 16.13 -18.75
CA ILE A 6 -5.12 15.20 -17.68
C ILE A 6 -3.89 14.39 -18.14
N PRO A 7 -2.81 14.28 -17.34
CA PRO A 7 -1.62 13.58 -17.76
C PRO A 7 -1.89 12.10 -18.00
N SER A 8 -1.20 11.50 -18.98
CA SER A 8 -1.31 10.06 -19.24
C SER A 8 -0.69 9.26 -18.10
N THR A 9 -1.25 8.07 -17.85
CA THR A 9 -0.71 7.09 -16.88
C THR A 9 0.79 6.86 -17.10
N ASP A 10 1.21 6.67 -18.35
CA ASP A 10 2.62 6.41 -18.68
C ASP A 10 3.54 7.59 -18.34
N LYS A 11 3.06 8.83 -18.52
CA LYS A 11 3.81 10.04 -18.17
C LYS A 11 4.03 10.12 -16.66
N VAL A 12 3.00 9.83 -15.86
CA VAL A 12 3.09 9.82 -14.39
C VAL A 12 4.00 8.69 -13.93
N LEU A 13 3.86 7.48 -14.50
CA LEU A 13 4.73 6.33 -14.18
C LEU A 13 6.21 6.65 -14.46
N LYS A 14 6.52 7.28 -15.59
CA LYS A 14 7.88 7.68 -15.92
C LYS A 14 8.46 8.69 -14.92
N ALA A 15 7.65 9.63 -14.43
CA ALA A 15 8.07 10.63 -13.44
C ALA A 15 8.22 10.06 -12.02
N LEU A 16 7.48 9.00 -11.67
CA LEU A 16 7.60 8.30 -10.40
C LEU A 16 8.88 7.46 -10.28
N GLY A 17 9.43 7.00 -11.41
CA GLY A 17 10.60 6.12 -11.44
C GLY A 17 10.23 4.66 -11.10
N LEU A 18 11.17 3.94 -10.48
CA LEU A 18 11.02 2.54 -10.05
C LEU A 18 10.79 2.48 -8.52
N PRO A 19 9.55 2.62 -8.02
CA PRO A 19 9.29 2.48 -6.59
C PRO A 19 9.49 1.03 -6.12
N GLU A 20 9.79 0.84 -4.84
CA GLU A 20 9.95 -0.47 -4.17
C GLU A 20 8.60 -1.21 -3.95
N LEU A 21 7.73 -1.20 -4.96
CA LEU A 21 6.40 -1.78 -4.92
C LEU A 21 6.12 -2.56 -6.21
N PRO A 22 5.29 -3.62 -6.16
CA PRO A 22 4.85 -4.32 -7.36
C PRO A 22 4.22 -3.35 -8.37
N ARG A 23 4.62 -3.44 -9.64
CA ARG A 23 4.15 -2.53 -10.71
C ARG A 23 2.62 -2.43 -10.76
N ALA A 24 1.91 -3.53 -10.52
CA ALA A 24 0.46 -3.56 -10.51
C ALA A 24 -0.14 -2.59 -9.47
N LEU A 25 0.45 -2.51 -8.27
CA LEU A 25 0.03 -1.60 -7.21
C LEU A 25 0.28 -0.14 -7.61
N VAL A 26 1.45 0.15 -8.17
CA VAL A 26 1.82 1.49 -8.65
C VAL A 26 0.85 1.98 -9.71
N VAL A 27 0.57 1.14 -10.72
CA VAL A 27 -0.39 1.46 -11.79
C VAL A 27 -1.79 1.71 -11.22
N THR A 28 -2.19 0.92 -10.22
CA THR A 28 -3.49 1.07 -9.56
C THR A 28 -3.61 2.43 -8.85
N GLU A 29 -2.59 2.83 -8.10
CA GLU A 29 -2.60 4.12 -7.40
C GLU A 29 -2.50 5.32 -8.35
N VAL A 30 -1.72 5.22 -9.43
CA VAL A 30 -1.70 6.25 -10.49
C VAL A 30 -3.09 6.41 -11.12
N ARG A 31 -3.72 5.30 -11.52
CA ARG A 31 -5.06 5.34 -12.12
C ARG A 31 -6.10 5.92 -11.16
N ARG A 32 -6.04 5.53 -9.88
CA ARG A 32 -6.91 6.08 -8.83
C ARG A 32 -6.76 7.60 -8.74
N GLU A 33 -5.52 8.11 -8.72
CA GLU A 33 -5.28 9.54 -8.60
C GLU A 33 -5.77 10.32 -9.82
N LEU A 34 -5.51 9.81 -11.03
CA LEU A 34 -6.02 10.44 -12.26
C LEU A 34 -7.55 10.44 -12.32
N GLU A 35 -8.21 9.42 -11.76
CA GLU A 35 -9.67 9.38 -11.65
C GLU A 35 -10.22 10.36 -10.61
N LEU A 36 -9.49 10.62 -9.52
CA LEU A 36 -9.84 11.69 -8.58
C LEU A 36 -9.76 13.05 -9.25
N VAL A 37 -8.66 13.34 -9.97
CA VAL A 37 -8.50 14.59 -10.72
C VAL A 37 -9.59 14.75 -11.78
N ARG A 38 -9.92 13.68 -12.52
CA ARG A 38 -10.99 13.69 -13.52
C ARG A 38 -12.34 14.07 -12.91
N ARG A 39 -12.68 13.51 -11.74
CA ARG A 39 -13.95 13.80 -11.06
C ARG A 39 -14.00 15.24 -10.53
N SER A 40 -12.90 15.75 -9.97
CA SER A 40 -12.82 17.15 -9.52
C SER A 40 -13.05 18.14 -10.67
N LEU A 41 -12.52 17.87 -11.86
CA LEU A 41 -12.69 18.72 -13.04
C LEU A 41 -14.09 18.64 -13.67
N SER A 42 -14.76 17.49 -13.57
CA SER A 42 -16.12 17.29 -14.09
C SER A 42 -17.21 17.92 -13.21
N GLY A 43 -16.86 18.49 -12.06
CA GLY A 43 -17.82 19.11 -11.14
C GLY A 43 -18.77 18.12 -10.47
N GLU A 44 -18.49 16.82 -10.56
CA GLU A 44 -19.28 15.83 -9.81
C GLU A 44 -18.95 15.97 -8.33
N PRO A 45 -19.95 16.13 -7.44
CA PRO A 45 -19.70 16.23 -6.02
C PRO A 45 -19.01 14.94 -5.58
N ALA A 46 -17.78 15.09 -5.07
CA ALA A 46 -17.06 14.01 -4.43
C ALA A 46 -17.94 13.49 -3.28
N GLY A 47 -18.66 12.40 -3.54
CA GLY A 47 -19.44 11.70 -2.52
C GLY A 47 -18.53 11.47 -1.33
N ARG A 48 -18.93 12.02 -0.17
CA ARG A 48 -18.16 12.11 1.09
C ARG A 48 -17.24 10.90 1.27
N SER A 49 -16.02 11.02 0.79
CA SER A 49 -14.98 10.03 0.98
C SER A 49 -14.05 10.62 2.01
N GLN A 50 -14.23 10.17 3.25
CA GLN A 50 -13.35 10.46 4.36
C GLN A 50 -11.97 9.85 4.08
N ALA A 51 -11.08 10.63 3.49
CA ALA A 51 -9.64 10.45 3.56
C ALA A 51 -9.00 11.80 3.24
N GLY A 52 -8.60 12.51 4.30
CA GLY A 52 -8.19 13.91 4.27
C GLY A 52 -7.02 14.21 3.35
N GLY A 53 -7.33 14.74 2.18
CA GLY A 53 -6.43 15.53 1.36
C GLY A 53 -7.29 16.49 0.56
N GLU A 54 -7.12 17.79 0.77
CA GLU A 54 -7.69 18.82 -0.07
C GLU A 54 -7.17 18.59 -1.49
N VAL A 55 -8.04 18.07 -2.36
CA VAL A 55 -7.72 17.92 -3.78
C VAL A 55 -8.02 19.26 -4.41
N ASP A 56 -6.96 20.01 -4.72
CA ASP A 56 -7.06 21.20 -5.58
C ASP A 56 -7.89 20.82 -6.82
N PRO A 57 -8.97 21.55 -7.15
CA PRO A 57 -9.81 21.25 -8.30
C PRO A 57 -9.08 21.30 -9.64
N ASP A 58 -7.90 21.95 -9.74
CA ASP A 58 -7.05 21.94 -10.94
C ASP A 58 -5.56 21.74 -10.59
N PRO A 59 -5.16 20.52 -10.21
CA PRO A 59 -3.79 20.27 -9.79
C PRO A 59 -2.87 20.17 -11.02
N ASP A 60 -1.71 20.83 -10.95
CA ASP A 60 -0.68 20.66 -11.97
C ASP A 60 -0.07 19.24 -11.96
N PHE A 61 0.73 18.94 -12.99
CA PHE A 61 1.34 17.62 -13.15
C PHE A 61 2.20 17.21 -11.96
N ASP A 62 2.95 18.15 -11.39
CA ASP A 62 3.88 17.88 -10.30
C ASP A 62 3.11 17.59 -9.00
N ALA A 63 1.99 18.26 -8.76
CA ALA A 63 1.09 17.97 -7.66
C ALA A 63 0.49 16.55 -7.75
N VAL A 64 0.10 16.10 -8.95
CA VAL A 64 -0.37 14.72 -9.16
C VAL A 64 0.74 13.71 -8.83
N VAL A 65 1.95 13.92 -9.35
CA VAL A 65 3.09 13.02 -9.09
C VAL A 65 3.42 12.98 -7.59
N ALA A 66 3.43 14.13 -6.91
CA ALA A 66 3.71 14.22 -5.48
C ALA A 66 2.67 13.48 -4.63
N ARG A 67 1.37 13.60 -4.96
CA ARG A 67 0.30 12.89 -4.25
C ARG A 67 0.38 11.38 -4.44
N VAL A 68 0.65 10.90 -5.66
CA VAL A 68 0.86 9.47 -5.89
C VAL A 68 2.09 8.98 -5.11
N ARG A 69 3.19 9.72 -5.14
CA ARG A 69 4.41 9.36 -4.38
C ARG A 69 4.13 9.21 -2.89
N SER A 70 3.48 10.21 -2.28
CA SER A 70 3.13 10.18 -0.86
C SER A 70 2.26 8.96 -0.50
N ARG A 71 1.28 8.61 -1.35
CA ARG A 71 0.46 7.41 -1.16
C ARG A 71 1.28 6.13 -1.25
N LEU A 72 2.17 6.02 -2.24
CA LEU A 72 3.04 4.85 -2.39
C LEU A 72 3.98 4.70 -1.19
N GLU A 73 4.56 5.79 -0.69
CA GLU A 73 5.39 5.76 0.53
C GLU A 73 4.60 5.26 1.76
N ASN A 74 3.34 5.71 1.92
CA ASN A 74 2.48 5.26 3.01
C ASN A 74 2.11 3.77 2.87
N LEU A 75 1.92 3.27 1.64
CA LEU A 75 1.71 1.85 1.38
C LEU A 75 2.97 1.04 1.72
N CYS A 76 4.17 1.53 1.41
CA CYS A 76 5.41 0.90 1.84
C CYS A 76 5.50 0.78 3.36
N ARG A 77 5.20 1.87 4.09
CA ARG A 77 5.27 1.90 5.56
C ARG A 77 4.24 1.01 6.25
N SER A 78 3.08 0.79 5.62
CA SER A 78 2.00 -0.03 6.18
C SER A 78 2.25 -1.54 6.10
N ARG A 79 3.35 -1.98 5.48
CA ARG A 79 3.68 -3.41 5.37
C ARG A 79 4.06 -3.99 6.73
N LEU A 80 3.71 -5.26 6.96
CA LEU A 80 4.24 -6.01 8.10
C LEU A 80 5.76 -6.08 7.99
N GLN A 81 6.43 -5.69 9.06
CA GLN A 81 7.88 -5.68 9.17
C GLN A 81 8.28 -5.99 10.62
N PRO A 82 9.48 -6.55 10.84
CA PRO A 82 10.02 -6.72 12.19
C PRO A 82 10.15 -5.38 12.90
N VAL A 83 9.92 -5.37 14.21
CA VAL A 83 10.04 -4.18 15.06
C VAL A 83 10.81 -4.49 16.33
N ILE A 84 11.43 -3.48 16.94
CA ILE A 84 12.07 -3.58 18.25
C ILE A 84 11.04 -3.22 19.32
N ASN A 85 10.72 -4.15 20.22
CA ASN A 85 9.85 -3.86 21.36
C ASN A 85 10.64 -3.15 22.47
N ALA A 86 10.50 -1.83 22.56
CA ALA A 86 11.12 -1.00 23.60
C ALA A 86 10.15 -0.62 24.74
N THR A 87 8.96 -1.24 24.81
CA THR A 87 7.92 -0.89 25.79
C THR A 87 8.07 -1.58 27.14
N GLY A 88 8.86 -2.66 27.21
CA GLY A 88 8.93 -3.53 28.38
C GLY A 88 7.73 -4.48 28.56
N VAL A 89 6.69 -4.40 27.70
CA VAL A 89 5.54 -5.31 27.74
C VAL A 89 5.89 -6.62 27.03
N ILE A 90 5.91 -7.73 27.78
CA ILE A 90 6.26 -9.06 27.23
C ILE A 90 5.20 -9.57 26.24
N ILE A 91 3.92 -9.55 26.62
CA ILE A 91 2.81 -9.97 25.76
C ILE A 91 2.14 -8.73 25.16
N HIS A 92 2.72 -8.20 24.09
CA HIS A 92 2.24 -6.98 23.46
C HIS A 92 1.20 -7.30 22.36
N THR A 93 -0.08 -7.08 22.64
CA THR A 93 -1.18 -7.43 21.71
C THR A 93 -1.06 -6.75 20.34
N ASN A 94 -0.68 -5.48 20.29
CA ASN A 94 -0.50 -4.77 19.02
C ASN A 94 0.77 -5.14 18.24
N LEU A 95 1.75 -5.83 18.87
CA LEU A 95 2.99 -6.28 18.23
C LEU A 95 2.99 -7.79 17.94
N GLY A 96 1.85 -8.46 18.07
CA GLY A 96 1.74 -9.89 17.77
C GLY A 96 1.98 -10.85 18.95
N ARG A 97 1.85 -10.37 20.20
CA ARG A 97 1.95 -11.17 21.44
C ARG A 97 3.35 -11.78 21.62
N ALA A 98 3.45 -13.10 21.76
CA ALA A 98 4.69 -13.79 22.04
C ALA A 98 5.40 -14.16 20.72
N PRO A 99 6.65 -13.74 20.50
CA PRO A 99 7.43 -14.17 19.36
C PRO A 99 7.73 -15.68 19.44
N LEU A 100 7.82 -16.34 18.29
CA LEU A 100 8.16 -17.76 18.21
C LEU A 100 9.66 -17.96 18.47
N GLY A 101 9.99 -18.96 19.28
CA GLY A 101 11.37 -19.40 19.45
C GLY A 101 11.91 -20.11 18.19
N PRO A 102 13.24 -20.18 18.00
CA PRO A 102 13.85 -20.73 16.78
C PRO A 102 13.39 -22.14 16.43
N ALA A 103 13.27 -23.02 17.43
CA ALA A 103 12.83 -24.40 17.23
C ALA A 103 11.38 -24.49 16.72
N VAL A 104 10.49 -23.66 17.26
CA VAL A 104 9.08 -23.61 16.83
C VAL A 104 8.96 -23.04 15.43
N ALA A 105 9.71 -21.98 15.12
CA ALA A 105 9.74 -21.38 13.78
C ALA A 105 10.24 -22.38 12.73
N ALA A 106 11.28 -23.16 13.03
CA ALA A 106 11.81 -24.19 12.13
C ALA A 106 10.81 -25.34 11.91
N ALA A 107 10.13 -25.80 12.96
CA ALA A 107 9.09 -26.81 12.83
C ALA A 107 7.90 -26.33 11.98
N LEU A 108 7.50 -25.06 12.15
CA LEU A 108 6.44 -24.45 11.35
C LEU A 108 6.83 -24.38 9.87
N ASP A 109 8.05 -23.92 9.56
CA ASP A 109 8.54 -23.82 8.18
C ASP A 109 8.58 -25.18 7.48
N ALA A 110 9.01 -26.23 8.18
CA ALA A 110 9.05 -27.60 7.65
C ALA A 110 7.67 -28.14 7.25
N VAL A 111 6.61 -27.83 8.02
CA VAL A 111 5.25 -28.31 7.77
C VAL A 111 4.47 -27.39 6.81
N ALA A 112 4.75 -26.08 6.80
CA ALA A 112 3.99 -25.10 6.02
C ALA A 112 4.23 -25.19 4.50
N GLN A 113 5.38 -25.73 4.08
CA GLN A 113 5.75 -25.78 2.65
C GLN A 113 5.29 -27.09 1.95
N GLN A 114 4.69 -28.03 2.67
CA GLN A 114 4.38 -29.37 2.16
C GLN A 114 3.01 -29.86 2.66
N TYR A 115 2.49 -30.93 2.04
CA TYR A 115 1.38 -31.67 2.61
C TYR A 115 1.80 -32.29 3.94
N SER A 116 0.87 -32.36 4.89
CA SER A 116 1.10 -32.98 6.19
C SER A 116 0.01 -34.00 6.49
N ASN A 117 0.27 -34.86 7.46
CA ASN A 117 -0.69 -35.83 7.97
C ASN A 117 -1.69 -35.20 8.95
N LEU A 118 -2.01 -33.92 8.78
CA LEU A 118 -2.86 -33.14 9.70
C LEU A 118 -4.20 -33.83 10.01
N GLU A 119 -4.80 -34.48 9.01
CA GLU A 119 -6.05 -35.25 9.14
C GLU A 119 -5.87 -36.74 8.80
N PHE A 120 -4.64 -37.25 8.79
CA PHE A 120 -4.34 -38.65 8.47
C PHE A 120 -3.54 -39.33 9.57
N ASP A 121 -4.04 -40.47 10.04
CA ASP A 121 -3.21 -41.39 10.81
C ASP A 121 -2.34 -42.21 9.84
N LEU A 122 -1.04 -42.26 10.11
CA LEU A 122 -0.07 -43.01 9.32
C LEU A 122 0.33 -44.33 10.00
N ASN A 123 -0.34 -44.69 11.10
CA ASN A 123 -0.11 -45.91 11.88
C ASN A 123 -1.16 -47.00 11.60
#